data_AF-A0A7V9V5T6-F1
#
_entry.id   AF-A0A7V9V5T6-F1
#
_cell.length_a   1.000
_cell.length_b   1.000
_cell.length_c   1.000
_cell.angle_alpha   90.00
_cell.angle_beta   90.00
_cell.angle_gamma   90.00
#
_symmetry.space_group_name_H-M   'P 1'
#
loop_
_entity.id
_entity.type
_entity.pdbx_description
1 polymer ?
#
loop_
_entity_poly.entity_id
_entity_poly.type
_entity_poly.pdbx_seq_one_letter_code
_entity_poly.pdbx_strand_id
1 'polypeptide(L)'
;HFREDGFEAELTFPHWLAKAKCGDDCIDLIFRAGNGVCEVDDTWFERARREEVLGLSAALCAPEEIIWIKAYIMERERFDGADVAHLLHKLRRASRLGTLASPI
;
A
#
# COMPACT_ATOMS: atom_id res chain seq x y z
N HIS A 1 9.15 18.58 7.86
CA HIS A 1 8.78 18.46 6.45
C HIS A 1 7.34 18.90 6.19
N PHE A 2 6.31 18.05 6.23
CA PHE A 2 4.92 18.45 5.86
C PHE A 2 4.41 19.78 6.44
N ARG A 3 4.63 20.06 7.73
CA ARG A 3 4.24 21.35 8.35
C ARG A 3 5.01 22.55 7.81
N GLU A 4 6.27 22.36 7.47
CA GLU A 4 7.12 23.40 6.86
C GLU A 4 6.65 23.72 5.44
N ASP A 5 6.07 22.73 4.76
CA ASP A 5 5.49 22.87 3.41
C ASP A 5 4.02 23.34 3.42
N GLY A 6 3.49 23.72 4.60
CA GLY A 6 2.14 24.29 4.74
C GLY A 6 1.01 23.29 4.94
N PHE A 7 1.31 22.00 5.13
CA PHE A 7 0.29 20.98 5.41
C PHE A 7 -0.10 20.97 6.89
N GLU A 8 -1.38 20.74 7.16
CA GLU A 8 -1.86 20.39 8.49
C GLU A 8 -1.55 18.93 8.77
N ALA A 9 -0.45 18.67 9.48
CA ALA A 9 -0.01 17.32 9.82
C ALA A 9 -0.30 16.97 11.29
N GLU A 10 -0.89 15.80 11.51
CA GLU A 10 -1.24 15.26 12.82
C GLU A 10 -0.83 13.78 12.93
N LEU A 11 -0.31 13.39 14.10
CA LEU A 11 -0.08 11.99 14.43
C LEU A 11 -1.39 11.37 14.96
N THR A 12 -2.36 11.14 14.06
CA THR A 12 -3.74 10.74 14.41
C THR A 12 -3.79 9.49 15.28
N PHE A 13 -2.98 8.48 14.98
CA PHE A 13 -2.78 7.31 15.82
C PHE A 13 -1.28 7.02 15.93
N PRO A 14 -0.64 7.38 17.06
CA PRO A 14 0.83 7.34 17.19
C PRO A 14 1.51 6.00 16.89
N HIS A 15 0.76 4.90 16.93
CA HIS A 15 1.27 3.56 16.70
C HIS A 15 1.12 3.04 15.26
N TRP A 16 0.37 3.73 14.37
CA TRP A 16 0.21 3.27 12.99
C TRP A 16 -0.10 4.32 11.91
N LEU A 17 -0.62 5.50 12.27
CA LEU A 17 -1.11 6.49 11.30
C LEU A 17 -0.77 7.93 11.68
N ALA A 18 -0.21 8.65 10.72
CA ALA A 18 -0.25 10.09 10.68
C ALA A 18 -1.06 10.56 9.46
N LYS A 19 -1.68 11.73 9.55
CA LYS A 19 -2.41 12.36 8.45
C LYS A 19 -1.79 13.71 8.14
N ALA A 20 -1.66 14.04 6.86
CA ALA A 20 -1.31 15.36 6.38
C ALA A 20 -2.42 15.87 5.47
N LYS A 21 -2.93 17.07 5.72
CA LYS A 21 -4.04 17.68 4.95
C LYS A 21 -3.59 18.94 4.24
N CYS A 22 -4.14 19.16 3.05
CA CYS A 22 -3.99 20.39 2.26
C CYS A 22 -5.33 20.69 1.57
N GLY A 23 -6.08 21.67 2.07
CA GLY A 23 -7.44 21.92 1.59
C GLY A 23 -8.34 20.69 1.77
N ASP A 24 -8.94 20.22 0.69
CA ASP A 24 -9.80 19.03 0.68
C ASP A 24 -9.02 17.71 0.54
N ASP A 25 -7.71 17.78 0.28
CA ASP A 25 -6.86 16.60 0.10
C ASP A 25 -6.28 16.12 1.43
N CYS A 26 -6.23 14.79 1.60
CA CYS A 26 -5.67 14.13 2.78
C CYS A 26 -4.74 12.99 2.36
N ILE A 27 -3.56 12.95 2.97
CA ILE A 27 -2.56 11.90 2.81
C ILE A 27 -2.49 11.11 4.11
N ASP A 28 -2.60 9.79 4.00
CA ASP A 28 -2.41 8.86 5.10
C ASP A 28 -0.98 8.32 5.07
N LEU A 29 -0.22 8.61 6.12
CA LEU A 29 1.11 8.06 6.35
C LEU A 29 0.97 6.86 7.28
N ILE A 30 1.01 5.67 6.68
CA ILE A 30 0.83 4.39 7.37
C ILE A 30 2.21 3.77 7.61
N PHE A 31 2.53 3.48 8.87
CA PHE A 31 3.80 2.84 9.26
C PHE A 31 3.60 1.46 9.93
N ARG A 32 2.34 1.09 10.19
CA ARG A 32 1.93 -0.21 10.74
C ARG A 32 0.45 -0.45 10.42
N ALA A 33 -0.06 -1.67 10.54
CA ALA A 33 -1.52 -1.88 10.55
C ALA A 33 -2.15 -1.38 11.87
N GLY A 34 -3.41 -0.94 11.81
CA GLY A 34 -4.14 -0.42 12.97
C GLY A 34 -4.34 -1.40 14.13
N ASN A 35 -4.23 -2.70 13.86
CA ASN A 35 -4.27 -3.76 14.88
C ASN A 35 -2.88 -4.04 15.52
N GLY A 36 -1.85 -3.26 15.19
CA GLY A 36 -0.49 -3.42 15.68
C GLY A 36 0.37 -4.45 14.92
N VAL A 37 -0.20 -5.18 13.96
CA VAL A 37 0.52 -6.12 13.09
C VAL A 37 1.10 -5.38 11.87
N CYS A 38 1.84 -6.06 11.00
CA CYS A 38 2.26 -5.55 9.68
C CYS A 38 3.05 -4.24 9.77
N GLU A 39 4.20 -4.25 10.45
CA GLU A 39 5.12 -3.11 10.45
C GLU A 39 5.63 -2.83 9.03
N VAL A 40 5.70 -1.55 8.68
CA VAL A 40 6.37 -1.11 7.44
C VAL A 40 7.86 -1.02 7.74
N ASP A 41 8.61 -2.01 7.25
CA ASP A 41 10.07 -2.10 7.37
C ASP A 41 10.76 -1.86 6.01
N ASP A 42 12.09 -1.97 6.00
CA ASP A 42 12.91 -1.75 4.79
C ASP A 42 12.50 -2.66 3.62
N THR A 43 11.96 -3.85 3.89
CA THR A 43 11.58 -4.82 2.86
C THR A 43 10.44 -4.31 1.98
N TRP A 44 9.57 -3.43 2.52
CA TRP A 44 8.51 -2.77 1.75
C TRP A 44 9.10 -1.90 0.63
N PHE A 45 10.20 -1.22 0.92
CA PHE A 45 10.89 -0.33 -0.02
C PHE A 45 11.76 -1.12 -1.00
N GLU A 46 12.46 -2.14 -0.52
CA GLU A 46 13.28 -3.04 -1.36
C GLU A 46 12.44 -3.76 -2.42
N ARG A 47 11.21 -4.14 -2.07
CA ARG A 47 10.31 -4.88 -2.96
C ARG A 47 9.34 -3.99 -3.72
N ALA A 48 9.36 -2.68 -3.46
CA ALA A 48 8.49 -1.74 -4.14
C ALA A 48 8.77 -1.72 -5.65
N ARG A 49 7.70 -1.63 -6.44
CA ARG A 49 7.77 -1.58 -7.90
C ARG A 49 7.61 -0.14 -8.34
N ARG A 50 8.58 0.38 -9.11
CA ARG A 50 8.44 1.70 -9.72
C ARG A 50 7.53 1.62 -10.92
N GLU A 51 6.46 2.38 -10.90
CA GLU A 51 5.46 2.46 -11.97
C GLU A 51 5.08 3.91 -12.22
N GLU A 52 4.47 4.17 -13.37
CA GLU A 52 3.86 5.47 -13.66
C GLU A 52 2.40 5.46 -13.21
N VAL A 53 2.03 6.40 -12.35
CA VAL A 53 0.68 6.56 -11.81
C VAL A 53 0.26 8.01 -12.01
N LEU A 54 -0.80 8.23 -12.77
CA LEU A 54 -1.30 9.58 -13.09
C LEU A 54 -0.20 10.50 -13.68
N GLY A 55 0.72 9.94 -14.48
CA GLY A 55 1.84 10.68 -15.08
C GLY A 55 3.02 10.93 -14.13
N LEU A 56 2.99 10.38 -12.91
CA LEU A 56 4.04 10.52 -11.91
C LEU A 56 4.74 9.17 -11.67
N SER A 57 6.08 9.19 -11.59
CA SER A 57 6.83 8.00 -11.17
C SER A 57 6.63 7.77 -9.68
N ALA A 58 6.01 6.66 -9.31
CA ALA A 58 5.70 6.30 -7.94
C ALA A 58 6.22 4.89 -7.60
N ALA A 59 6.68 4.70 -6.37
CA ALA A 59 6.96 3.39 -5.82
C ALA A 59 5.66 2.78 -5.30
N LEU A 60 5.20 1.70 -5.92
CA LEU A 60 4.05 0.93 -5.49
C LEU A 60 4.49 -0.20 -4.58
N CYS A 61 3.77 -0.41 -3.48
CA CYS A 61 4.01 -1.55 -2.60
C CYS A 61 3.90 -2.86 -3.40
N ALA A 62 4.76 -3.83 -3.07
CA ALA A 62 4.65 -5.13 -3.71
C ALA A 62 3.29 -5.80 -3.37
N PRO A 63 2.76 -6.63 -4.28
CA PRO A 63 1.45 -7.24 -4.11
C PRO A 63 1.31 -8.04 -2.81
N GLU A 64 2.40 -8.66 -2.34
CA GLU A 64 2.40 -9.43 -1.10
C GLU A 64 2.16 -8.53 0.12
N GLU A 65 2.82 -7.37 0.21
CA GLU A 65 2.64 -6.38 1.27
C GLU A 65 1.21 -5.83 1.29
N ILE A 66 0.64 -5.57 0.11
CA ILE A 66 -0.77 -5.11 -0.01
C ILE A 66 -1.75 -6.20 0.44
N ILE A 67 -1.55 -7.45 0.01
CA ILE A 67 -2.37 -8.58 0.46
C ILE A 67 -2.27 -8.71 1.98
N TRP A 68 -1.05 -8.65 2.51
CA TRP A 68 -0.77 -8.80 3.93
C TRP A 68 -1.51 -7.73 4.75
N ILE A 69 -1.30 -6.44 4.48
CA ILE A 69 -1.94 -5.39 5.29
C ILE A 69 -3.47 -5.42 5.17
N LYS A 70 -4.02 -5.64 3.96
CA LYS A 70 -5.47 -5.67 3.74
C LYS A 70 -6.14 -6.88 4.35
N ALA A 71 -5.50 -8.05 4.38
CA ALA A 71 -6.02 -9.25 5.02
C ALA A 71 -6.14 -9.11 6.54
N TYR A 72 -5.15 -8.48 7.18
CA TYR A 72 -5.08 -8.42 8.63
C TYR A 72 -5.91 -7.28 9.25
N ILE A 73 -6.29 -6.25 8.49
CA ILE A 73 -7.14 -5.16 8.97
C ILE A 73 -8.64 -5.35 8.67
N MET A 74 -9.04 -6.51 8.16
CA MET A 74 -10.45 -6.80 7.94
C MET A 74 -11.20 -6.92 9.27
N GLU A 75 -12.31 -6.22 9.38
CA GLU A 75 -13.18 -6.22 10.54
C GLU A 75 -14.62 -6.47 10.11
N ARG A 76 -15.54 -6.61 11.07
CA ARG A 76 -16.97 -6.77 10.78
C ARG A 76 -17.52 -5.66 9.88
N GLU A 77 -17.06 -4.43 10.11
CA GLU A 77 -17.55 -3.23 9.41
C GLU A 77 -16.66 -2.82 8.22
N ARG A 78 -15.59 -3.59 7.94
CA ARG A 78 -14.66 -3.32 6.83
C ARG A 78 -14.13 -4.61 6.21
N PHE A 79 -14.42 -4.79 4.92
CA PHE A 79 -13.99 -5.96 4.17
C PHE A 79 -13.21 -5.60 2.90
N ASP A 80 -11.90 -5.84 2.89
CA ASP A 80 -11.01 -5.59 1.75
C ASP A 80 -10.82 -6.85 0.87
N GLY A 81 -11.67 -7.88 1.01
CA GLY A 81 -11.45 -9.18 0.36
C GLY A 81 -11.55 -9.16 -1.17
N ALA A 82 -12.30 -8.22 -1.73
CA ALA A 82 -12.33 -7.99 -3.17
C ALA A 82 -10.96 -7.55 -3.70
N ASP A 83 -10.25 -6.68 -2.99
CA ASP A 83 -8.91 -6.21 -3.36
C ASP A 83 -7.91 -7.36 -3.32
N VAL A 84 -7.93 -8.16 -2.24
CA VAL A 84 -7.07 -9.34 -2.10
C VAL A 84 -7.33 -10.34 -3.22
N ALA A 85 -8.59 -10.66 -3.50
CA ALA A 85 -8.96 -11.56 -4.60
C ALA A 85 -8.53 -11.01 -5.96
N HIS A 86 -8.65 -9.70 -6.19
CA HIS A 86 -8.21 -9.04 -7.40
C HIS A 86 -6.70 -9.19 -7.59
N LEU A 87 -5.90 -8.92 -6.56
CA LEU A 87 -4.44 -9.08 -6.61
C LEU A 87 -4.04 -10.51 -6.89
N LEU A 88 -4.61 -11.49 -6.18
CA LEU A 88 -4.33 -12.91 -6.42
C LEU A 88 -4.68 -13.33 -7.86
N HIS A 89 -5.82 -12.86 -8.38
CA HIS A 89 -6.21 -13.14 -9.76
C HIS A 89 -5.22 -12.55 -10.78
N LYS A 90 -4.78 -11.31 -10.57
CA LYS A 90 -3.84 -10.62 -11.46
C LYS A 90 -2.44 -11.24 -11.40
N LEU A 91 -1.97 -11.58 -10.20
CA LEU A 91 -0.70 -12.30 -9.99
C LEU A 91 -0.71 -13.63 -10.74
N ARG A 92 -1.77 -14.44 -10.60
CA ARG A 92 -1.92 -15.71 -11.32
C ARG A 92 -1.84 -15.54 -12.85
N ARG A 93 -2.41 -14.47 -13.39
CA ARG A 93 -2.34 -14.19 -14.84
C ARG A 93 -0.94 -13.79 -15.28
N ALA A 94 -0.25 -12.97 -14.48
CA ALA A 94 1.14 -12.62 -14.73
C ALA A 94 2.05 -13.85 -14.72
N SER A 95 1.87 -14.78 -13.77
CA SER A 95 2.64 -16.03 -13.74
C SER A 95 2.40 -16.87 -15.00
N ARG A 96 1.14 -17.04 -15.43
CA ARG A 96 0.81 -17.80 -16.65
C ARG A 96 1.38 -17.17 -17.92
N LEU A 97 1.34 -15.85 -18.03
CA LEU A 97 1.92 -15.14 -19.17
C LEU A 97 3.45 -15.21 -19.15
N GLY A 98 4.08 -15.13 -17.98
CA GLY A 98 5.52 -15.34 -17.81
C GLY A 98 5.96 -16.76 -18.21
N THR A 99 5.17 -17.79 -17.88
CA THR A 99 5.44 -19.17 -18.32
C THR A 99 5.22 -19.39 -19.82
N LEU A 100 4.33 -18.63 -20.46
CA LEU A 100 4.09 -18.68 -21.90
C LEU A 100 5.03 -17.77 -22.72
N ALA A 101 5.78 -16.88 -22.05
CA ALA A 101 6.69 -15.92 -22.66
C ALA A 101 8.18 -16.30 -22.58
N SER A 102 8.50 -17.54 -22.19
CA SER A 102 9.84 -18.12 -22.41
C SER A 102 9.84 -19.01 -23.64
N PRO A 103 10.16 -18.48 -24.84
CA PRO A 103 10.89 -19.24 -25.83
C PRO A 103 12.39 -19.06 -25.54
N ILE A 104 13.01 -20.14 -25.06
CA ILE A 104 14.34 -20.71 -25.38
C ILE A 104 14.66 -21.73 -24.28
#